data_AF-A0A1Z9RT83-F1
#
_entry.id   AF-A0A1Z9RT83-F1
#
_cell.length_a   1.000
_cell.length_b   1.000
_cell.length_c   1.000
_cell.angle_alpha   90.00
_cell.angle_beta   90.00
_cell.angle_gamma   90.00
#
_symmetry.space_group_name_H-M   'P 1'
#
loop_
_entity.id
_entity.type
_entity.pdbx_description
1 polymer ?
#
loop_
_entity_poly.entity_id
_entity_poly.type
_entity_poly.pdbx_seq_one_letter_code
_entity_poly.pdbx_strand_id
1 'polypeptide(L)'
;MSELFEQDLTPLAPQEIERLLKQSRDAGFHLDENAPRKQRGDFKKSNLIEIARAVSDEKDAGSSSSPEAQASAETAPSENEASVSQTTSSAGGDNPNETDSQAVEVEQVELTHEEALDKAFEDGKSRGYEDGLAAGRTQGKEQGKEEGRTEGMAEGKVEGGNEAEARLSAQVSALEKLITNTINSETLDAGYLRNLLGQKIAELASERAGSEIAVAPEGFSEKIEKLLDTVSHATETPFIFLNGTDYQSVAHLLITRDSLKKASIQIDSTLQPGDLRIQIGHIGLEDRLTQRLGLEASKTEPKAEEKLVEIGETLQKILDDDAEQADNKDDEASSDE
;
A
#
# COMPACT_ATOMS: atom_id res chain seq x y z
N MET A 1 24.97 19.59 -20.87
CA MET A 1 26.02 19.00 -20.01
C MET A 1 25.44 18.95 -18.63
N SER A 2 24.73 17.87 -18.32
CA SER A 2 24.12 17.65 -17.00
C SER A 2 24.98 16.60 -16.32
N GLU A 3 25.65 16.98 -15.25
CA GLU A 3 26.58 16.10 -14.54
C GLU A 3 25.79 14.96 -13.89
N LEU A 4 26.21 13.72 -14.17
CA LEU A 4 25.71 12.55 -13.45
C LEU A 4 26.17 12.68 -12.00
N PHE A 5 25.24 12.60 -11.05
CA PHE A 5 25.57 12.25 -9.68
C PHE A 5 25.91 10.76 -9.64
N GLU A 6 27.20 10.44 -9.85
CA GLU A 6 27.75 9.16 -9.41
C GLU A 6 27.65 9.13 -7.88
N GLN A 7 26.86 8.20 -7.33
CA GLN A 7 26.87 7.91 -5.90
C GLN A 7 28.16 7.16 -5.59
N ASP A 8 29.21 7.92 -5.27
CA ASP A 8 30.48 7.37 -4.85
C ASP A 8 30.29 6.62 -3.52
N LEU A 9 30.39 5.30 -3.56
CA LEU A 9 30.23 4.39 -2.41
C LEU A 9 31.49 4.39 -1.52
N THR A 10 32.29 5.45 -1.56
CA THR A 10 33.44 5.61 -0.69
C THR A 10 32.99 5.87 0.75
N PRO A 11 33.67 5.29 1.76
CA PRO A 11 33.33 5.56 3.15
C PRO A 11 33.59 7.04 3.46
N LEU A 12 32.56 7.75 3.94
CA LEU A 12 32.60 9.20 4.16
C LEU A 12 33.86 9.63 4.90
N ALA A 13 34.48 10.72 4.45
CA ALA A 13 35.68 11.23 5.09
C ALA A 13 35.35 11.65 6.54
N PRO A 14 36.27 11.49 7.53
CA PRO A 14 36.02 11.88 8.92
C PRO A 14 35.56 13.33 9.10
N GLN A 15 35.99 14.22 8.19
CA GLN A 15 35.61 15.64 8.15
C GLN A 15 34.15 15.86 7.70
N GLU A 16 33.60 15.00 6.85
CA GLU A 16 32.20 15.04 6.43
C GLU A 16 31.29 14.47 7.51
N ILE A 17 31.73 13.40 8.18
CA ILE A 17 31.06 12.84 9.36
C ILE A 17 30.96 13.91 10.47
N GLU A 18 32.04 14.66 10.73
CA GLU A 18 32.04 15.78 11.69
C GLU A 18 31.10 16.91 11.24
N ARG A 19 31.05 17.22 9.93
CA ARG A 19 30.13 18.21 9.37
C ARG A 19 28.66 17.80 9.53
N LEU A 20 28.31 16.54 9.24
CA LEU A 20 26.95 16.02 9.46
C LEU A 20 26.57 15.98 10.94
N LEU A 21 27.48 15.57 11.82
CA LEU A 21 27.27 15.60 13.28
C LEU A 21 27.04 17.00 13.84
N LYS A 22 27.65 18.02 13.22
CA LYS A 22 27.39 19.43 13.55
C LYS A 22 26.03 19.87 13.03
N GLN A 23 25.71 19.56 11.78
CA GLN A 23 24.43 19.89 11.16
C GLN A 23 23.23 19.23 11.86
N SER A 24 23.36 18.01 12.38
CA SER A 24 22.29 17.35 13.15
C SER A 24 22.09 17.95 14.55
N ARG A 25 23.11 18.59 15.13
CA ARG A 25 23.00 19.34 16.39
C ARG A 25 22.37 20.72 16.20
N ASP A 26 22.62 21.36 15.05
CA ASP A 26 22.03 22.65 14.69
C ASP A 26 20.56 22.50 14.19
N ALA A 27 20.10 21.29 13.85
CA ALA A 27 18.73 20.96 13.50
C ALA A 27 17.76 20.90 14.71
N GLY A 28 17.87 21.87 15.62
CA GLY A 28 16.96 22.02 16.75
C GLY A 28 15.54 22.37 16.32
N PHE A 29 14.54 21.88 17.06
CA PHE A 29 13.14 22.24 16.83
C PHE A 29 12.92 23.74 17.09
N HIS A 30 12.66 24.50 16.03
CA HIS A 30 12.22 25.89 16.12
C HIS A 30 10.69 25.94 16.22
N LEU A 31 10.17 26.43 17.34
CA LEU A 31 8.73 26.65 17.51
C LEU A 31 8.27 27.79 16.60
N ASP A 32 7.46 27.48 15.59
CA ASP A 32 6.81 28.49 14.75
C ASP A 32 5.76 29.26 15.57
N GLU A 33 5.97 30.56 15.76
CA GLU A 33 5.03 31.43 16.48
C GLU A 33 3.75 31.72 15.69
N ASN A 34 3.76 31.56 14.36
CA ASN A 34 2.61 31.74 13.48
C ASN A 34 1.81 30.45 13.23
N ALA A 35 2.25 29.30 13.76
CA ALA A 35 1.49 28.06 13.65
C ALA A 35 0.10 28.20 14.31
N PRO A 36 -0.99 27.75 13.66
CA PRO A 36 -2.36 27.94 14.16
C PRO A 36 -2.61 27.14 15.45
N ARG A 37 -2.40 27.81 16.60
CA ARG A 37 -2.66 27.25 17.92
C ARG A 37 -4.18 27.10 18.13
N LYS A 38 -4.68 25.86 18.16
CA LYS A 38 -6.03 25.58 18.68
C LYS A 38 -6.09 26.10 20.13
N GLN A 39 -6.86 27.16 20.36
CA GLN A 39 -7.15 27.64 21.70
C GLN A 39 -7.90 26.54 22.46
N ARG A 40 -7.19 25.81 23.33
CA ARG A 40 -7.83 24.99 24.35
C ARG A 40 -8.47 25.96 25.35
N GLY A 41 -9.77 26.21 25.19
CA GLY A 41 -10.55 26.94 26.19
C GLY A 41 -10.49 26.24 27.54
N ASP A 42 -10.79 26.99 28.60
CA ASP A 42 -10.71 26.49 29.98
C ASP A 42 -11.51 25.19 30.16
N PHE A 43 -10.88 24.18 30.76
CA PHE A 43 -11.48 22.88 30.98
C PHE A 43 -12.65 22.99 31.98
N LYS A 44 -13.87 23.02 31.44
CA LYS A 44 -15.10 22.93 32.23
C LYS A 44 -15.36 21.45 32.57
N LYS A 45 -15.48 21.17 33.87
CA LYS A 45 -15.92 19.86 34.38
C LYS A 45 -17.43 19.71 34.15
N SER A 46 -17.82 19.22 32.98
CA SER A 46 -19.21 18.90 32.64
C SER A 46 -19.52 17.42 32.90
N ASN A 47 -20.76 17.11 33.28
CA ASN A 47 -21.20 15.72 33.44
C ASN A 47 -21.49 15.07 32.07
N LEU A 48 -21.35 13.74 31.93
CA LEU A 48 -21.65 12.97 30.72
C LEU A 48 -23.03 13.31 30.12
N ILE A 49 -24.02 13.55 30.99
CA ILE A 49 -25.40 13.87 30.60
C ILE A 49 -25.50 15.27 29.95
N GLU A 50 -24.71 16.24 30.41
CA GLU A 50 -24.67 17.59 29.83
C GLU A 50 -23.95 17.58 28.48
N ILE A 51 -22.87 16.80 28.37
CA ILE A 51 -22.12 16.62 27.12
C ILE A 51 -23.01 15.95 26.06
N ALA A 52 -23.75 14.91 26.44
CA ALA A 52 -24.69 14.24 25.54
C ALA A 52 -25.79 15.18 25.02
N ARG A 53 -26.32 16.06 25.87
CA ARG A 53 -27.34 17.04 25.46
C ARG A 53 -26.78 18.09 24.50
N ALA A 54 -25.61 18.66 24.79
CA ALA A 54 -24.98 19.66 23.92
C ALA A 54 -24.65 19.12 22.50
N VAL A 55 -24.26 17.84 22.40
CA VAL A 55 -24.00 17.18 21.10
C VAL A 55 -25.29 16.87 20.33
N SER A 56 -26.41 16.64 21.03
CA SER A 56 -27.72 16.56 20.38
C SER A 56 -28.17 17.92 19.84
N ASP A 57 -27.99 19.00 20.61
CA ASP A 57 -28.41 20.35 20.21
C ASP A 57 -27.63 20.89 19.00
N GLU A 58 -26.34 20.54 18.81
CA GLU A 58 -25.59 20.88 17.59
C GLU A 58 -26.06 20.12 16.34
N LYS A 59 -26.73 18.97 16.50
CA LYS A 59 -27.11 18.10 15.37
C LYS A 59 -28.32 18.62 14.58
N ASP A 60 -29.17 19.45 15.18
CA ASP A 60 -30.38 20.00 14.56
C ASP A 60 -30.14 21.31 13.77
N ALA A 61 -28.92 21.87 13.81
CA ALA A 61 -28.59 23.16 13.19
C ALA A 61 -27.88 23.10 11.82
N GLY A 62 -27.65 21.90 11.26
CA GLY A 62 -26.72 21.69 10.13
C GLY A 62 -27.20 20.76 9.02
N SER A 63 -28.35 21.03 8.37
CA SER A 63 -28.83 20.25 7.22
C SER A 63 -28.64 20.95 5.86
N SER A 64 -27.54 20.60 5.19
CA SER A 64 -27.36 20.61 3.72
C SER A 64 -26.02 19.91 3.41
N SER A 65 -25.90 18.86 2.60
CA SER A 65 -26.80 18.31 1.57
C SER A 65 -26.55 16.81 1.32
N SER A 66 -27.61 16.02 1.11
CA SER A 66 -27.61 14.66 0.51
C SER A 66 -27.49 14.74 -1.04
N PRO A 67 -27.43 13.64 -1.85
CA PRO A 67 -27.64 12.20 -1.59
C PRO A 67 -26.44 11.32 -2.08
N GLU A 68 -26.36 9.98 -2.07
CA GLU A 68 -27.24 8.80 -2.29
C GLU A 68 -26.65 7.55 -1.56
N ALA A 69 -27.26 6.36 -1.42
CA ALA A 69 -28.62 5.86 -1.68
C ALA A 69 -28.93 4.54 -0.90
N GLN A 70 -30.23 4.26 -0.76
CA GLN A 70 -30.95 2.96 -0.68
C GLN A 70 -30.45 1.76 0.16
N ALA A 71 -31.26 1.44 1.20
CA ALA A 71 -31.55 0.08 1.64
C ALA A 71 -33.06 -0.06 1.92
N SER A 72 -33.63 -1.22 1.56
CA SER A 72 -35.00 -1.69 1.85
C SER A 72 -34.99 -3.23 1.81
N ALA A 73 -35.84 -4.00 2.48
CA ALA A 73 -36.67 -3.85 3.69
C ALA A 73 -37.31 -5.25 3.97
N GLU A 74 -38.01 -5.42 5.11
CA GLU A 74 -38.99 -6.51 5.36
C GLU A 74 -38.44 -7.96 5.56
N THR A 75 -39.05 -8.90 6.31
CA THR A 75 -40.27 -8.94 7.19
C THR A 75 -40.02 -9.90 8.39
N ALA A 76 -40.86 -9.88 9.44
CA ALA A 76 -40.82 -10.77 10.63
C ALA A 76 -41.66 -12.07 10.44
N PRO A 77 -42.02 -12.92 11.44
CA PRO A 77 -41.56 -13.09 12.86
C PRO A 77 -41.30 -14.58 13.27
N SER A 78 -40.91 -14.85 14.53
CA SER A 78 -41.21 -16.14 15.22
C SER A 78 -41.14 -16.03 16.76
N GLU A 79 -41.91 -16.87 17.43
CA GLU A 79 -42.09 -17.04 18.90
C GLU A 79 -40.86 -17.76 19.52
N ASN A 80 -40.57 -17.75 20.83
CA ASN A 80 -41.40 -18.24 21.95
C ASN A 80 -40.65 -18.06 23.33
N GLU A 81 -41.28 -18.51 24.42
CA GLU A 81 -40.76 -18.82 25.77
C GLU A 81 -40.61 -17.69 26.84
N ALA A 82 -41.64 -17.66 27.69
CA ALA A 82 -41.57 -17.79 29.15
C ALA A 82 -41.06 -16.65 30.07
N SER A 83 -42.03 -16.15 30.84
CA SER A 83 -41.93 -15.53 32.17
C SER A 83 -40.78 -16.00 33.09
N VAL A 84 -40.14 -15.06 33.78
CA VAL A 84 -40.32 -14.85 35.24
C VAL A 84 -40.24 -13.35 35.54
N SER A 85 -41.14 -12.86 36.39
CA SER A 85 -41.08 -11.51 36.97
C SER A 85 -40.74 -11.56 38.46
N GLN A 86 -40.26 -10.42 38.94
CA GLN A 86 -40.28 -9.91 40.32
C GLN A 86 -39.06 -10.23 41.20
N THR A 87 -38.58 -9.36 42.07
CA THR A 87 -38.61 -7.89 42.27
C THR A 87 -37.73 -7.72 43.52
N THR A 88 -36.67 -6.91 43.47
CA THR A 88 -35.95 -6.50 44.68
C THR A 88 -35.90 -4.98 44.73
N SER A 89 -36.88 -4.37 45.39
CA SER A 89 -36.91 -2.93 45.70
C SER A 89 -36.61 -2.72 47.19
N SER A 90 -35.74 -1.74 47.45
CA SER A 90 -35.12 -1.50 48.75
C SER A 90 -35.85 -0.43 49.57
N ALA A 91 -35.82 -0.62 50.90
CA ALA A 91 -35.69 0.36 51.99
C ALA A 91 -36.60 1.61 52.13
N GLY A 92 -36.93 1.89 53.40
CA GLY A 92 -37.45 3.17 53.93
C GLY A 92 -38.81 3.00 54.64
N GLY A 93 -39.01 3.42 55.91
CA GLY A 93 -38.11 3.98 56.93
C GLY A 93 -38.94 4.52 58.13
N ASP A 94 -38.37 4.52 59.35
CA ASP A 94 -38.81 5.13 60.63
C ASP A 94 -40.28 4.92 61.11
N ASN A 95 -40.57 4.54 62.36
CA ASN A 95 -40.12 5.15 63.63
C ASN A 95 -40.37 4.21 64.86
N PRO A 96 -39.86 4.52 66.07
CA PRO A 96 -39.82 3.59 67.22
C PRO A 96 -40.95 3.76 68.25
N ASN A 97 -41.16 2.75 69.13
CA ASN A 97 -41.03 2.87 70.60
C ASN A 97 -41.24 1.49 71.34
N GLU A 98 -40.80 1.44 72.60
CA GLU A 98 -41.19 0.51 73.71
C GLU A 98 -40.58 -0.91 73.79
N THR A 99 -39.44 -0.98 74.49
CA THR A 99 -39.25 -1.69 75.78
C THR A 99 -40.19 -2.86 76.15
N ASP A 100 -39.62 -4.07 76.28
CA ASP A 100 -39.67 -4.83 77.55
C ASP A 100 -38.46 -5.79 77.66
N SER A 101 -38.06 -6.12 78.89
CA SER A 101 -37.00 -7.06 79.22
C SER A 101 -37.57 -8.33 79.84
N GLN A 102 -37.07 -9.51 79.47
CA GLN A 102 -37.28 -10.70 80.30
C GLN A 102 -36.12 -11.70 80.20
N ALA A 103 -35.95 -12.45 81.30
CA ALA A 103 -34.69 -13.11 81.65
C ALA A 103 -34.49 -14.48 80.98
N VAL A 104 -33.23 -14.92 80.92
CA VAL A 104 -32.84 -16.27 80.53
C VAL A 104 -32.65 -17.11 81.80
N GLU A 105 -33.38 -18.23 81.88
CA GLU A 105 -33.22 -19.24 82.93
C GLU A 105 -32.44 -20.43 82.33
N VAL A 106 -31.40 -20.91 83.03
CA VAL A 106 -30.46 -21.90 82.50
C VAL A 106 -30.55 -23.20 83.30
N GLU A 107 -31.27 -24.17 82.76
CA GLU A 107 -31.43 -25.50 83.34
C GLU A 107 -30.21 -26.38 82.99
N GLN A 108 -29.45 -26.82 84.01
CA GLN A 108 -28.33 -27.75 83.83
C GLN A 108 -28.84 -29.19 83.97
N VAL A 109 -28.82 -29.94 82.87
CA VAL A 109 -29.17 -31.37 82.84
C VAL A 109 -27.90 -32.22 82.97
N GLU A 110 -27.87 -33.08 83.97
CA GLU A 110 -26.77 -34.02 84.23
C GLU A 110 -26.91 -35.24 83.30
N LEU A 111 -26.28 -35.19 82.11
CA LEU A 111 -26.28 -36.30 81.15
C LEU A 111 -25.52 -37.52 81.69
N THR A 112 -25.98 -38.72 81.33
CA THR A 112 -25.23 -39.95 81.64
C THR A 112 -23.95 -40.04 80.80
N HIS A 113 -22.97 -40.81 81.28
CA HIS A 113 -21.64 -40.90 80.64
C HIS A 113 -21.71 -41.43 79.20
N GLU A 114 -22.70 -42.28 78.89
CA GLU A 114 -22.88 -42.90 77.57
C GLU A 114 -23.51 -41.91 76.58
N GLU A 115 -24.55 -41.18 76.98
CA GLU A 115 -25.17 -40.10 76.17
C GLU A 115 -24.18 -38.95 75.89
N ALA A 116 -23.28 -38.67 76.83
CA ALA A 116 -22.23 -37.67 76.65
C ALA A 116 -21.18 -38.09 75.60
N LEU A 117 -20.89 -39.39 75.48
CA LEU A 117 -19.98 -39.93 74.46
C LEU A 117 -20.61 -39.91 73.06
N ASP A 118 -21.86 -40.35 72.93
CA ASP A 118 -22.58 -40.31 71.64
C ASP A 118 -22.73 -38.88 71.12
N LYS A 119 -23.10 -37.94 72.01
CA LYS A 119 -23.21 -36.52 71.66
C LYS A 119 -21.86 -35.94 71.23
N ALA A 120 -20.76 -36.30 71.90
CA ALA A 120 -19.42 -35.86 71.53
C ALA A 120 -18.94 -36.47 70.19
N PHE A 121 -19.33 -37.72 69.90
CA PHE A 121 -19.04 -38.37 68.63
C PHE A 121 -19.80 -37.74 67.46
N GLU A 122 -21.10 -37.46 67.63
CA GLU A 122 -21.92 -36.84 66.59
C GLU A 122 -21.54 -35.37 66.34
N ASP A 123 -21.26 -34.61 67.40
CA ASP A 123 -20.71 -33.24 67.32
C ASP A 123 -19.34 -33.21 66.63
N GLY A 124 -18.42 -34.13 67.01
CA GLY A 124 -17.12 -34.28 66.35
C GLY A 124 -17.24 -34.67 64.87
N LYS A 125 -18.20 -35.52 64.51
CA LYS A 125 -18.50 -35.89 63.12
C LYS A 125 -19.10 -34.73 62.32
N SER A 126 -20.00 -33.94 62.92
CA SER A 126 -20.60 -32.77 62.27
C SER A 126 -19.54 -31.71 61.99
N ARG A 127 -18.71 -31.36 62.99
CA ARG A 127 -17.60 -30.41 62.84
C ARG A 127 -16.60 -30.87 61.81
N GLY A 128 -16.16 -32.13 61.87
CA GLY A 128 -15.21 -32.68 60.89
C GLY A 128 -15.74 -32.66 59.44
N TYR A 129 -17.06 -32.81 59.26
CA TYR A 129 -17.70 -32.66 57.95
C TYR A 129 -17.76 -31.19 57.50
N GLU A 130 -18.17 -30.27 58.38
CA GLU A 130 -18.22 -28.83 58.08
C GLU A 130 -16.83 -28.25 57.80
N ASP A 131 -15.83 -28.57 58.62
CA ASP A 131 -14.43 -28.18 58.44
C ASP A 131 -13.87 -28.73 57.13
N GLY A 132 -14.12 -30.01 56.81
CA GLY A 132 -13.70 -30.63 55.56
C GLY A 132 -14.37 -29.99 54.33
N LEU A 133 -15.66 -29.65 54.43
CA LEU A 133 -16.42 -28.96 53.39
C LEU A 133 -15.94 -27.51 53.18
N ALA A 134 -15.61 -26.81 54.27
CA ALA A 134 -15.05 -25.46 54.24
C ALA A 134 -13.64 -25.46 53.63
N ALA A 135 -12.75 -26.33 54.12
CA ALA A 135 -11.39 -26.51 53.60
C ALA A 135 -11.38 -26.87 52.11
N GLY A 136 -12.21 -27.84 51.70
CA GLY A 136 -12.35 -28.23 50.29
C GLY A 136 -12.85 -27.09 49.40
N ARG A 137 -13.80 -26.26 49.88
CA ARG A 137 -14.24 -25.06 49.14
C ARG A 137 -13.17 -23.98 49.06
N THR A 138 -12.42 -23.71 50.13
CA THR A 138 -11.35 -22.70 50.10
C THR A 138 -10.21 -23.14 49.19
N GLN A 139 -9.76 -24.39 49.32
CA GLN A 139 -8.69 -24.96 48.50
C GLN A 139 -9.10 -25.00 47.02
N GLY A 140 -10.29 -25.52 46.69
CA GLY A 140 -10.76 -25.58 45.30
C GLY A 140 -10.94 -24.19 44.66
N LYS A 141 -11.35 -23.18 45.46
CA LYS A 141 -11.45 -21.78 44.98
C LYS A 141 -10.09 -21.14 44.77
N GLU A 142 -9.11 -21.44 45.61
CA GLU A 142 -7.75 -20.92 45.49
C GLU A 142 -7.01 -21.57 44.31
N GLN A 143 -7.09 -22.91 44.20
CA GLN A 143 -6.56 -23.68 43.08
C GLN A 143 -7.15 -23.24 41.75
N GLY A 144 -8.49 -23.20 41.60
CA GLY A 144 -9.12 -22.77 40.34
C GLY A 144 -8.84 -21.31 39.97
N LYS A 145 -8.54 -20.45 40.95
CA LYS A 145 -8.10 -19.07 40.72
C LYS A 145 -6.64 -19.01 40.22
N GLU A 146 -5.77 -19.87 40.75
CA GLU A 146 -4.39 -19.97 40.28
C GLU A 146 -4.32 -20.59 38.88
N GLU A 147 -4.99 -21.72 38.65
CA GLU A 147 -5.07 -22.40 37.36
C GLU A 147 -5.59 -21.44 36.28
N GLY A 148 -6.76 -20.82 36.47
CA GLY A 148 -7.32 -19.86 35.52
C GLY A 148 -6.46 -18.60 35.31
N ARG A 149 -5.66 -18.18 36.32
CA ARG A 149 -4.66 -17.11 36.15
C ARG A 149 -3.50 -17.58 35.26
N THR A 150 -3.01 -18.80 35.44
CA THR A 150 -1.90 -19.34 34.65
C THR A 150 -2.31 -19.61 33.21
N GLU A 151 -3.50 -20.19 32.99
CA GLU A 151 -4.07 -20.47 31.68
C GLU A 151 -4.34 -19.17 30.91
N GLY A 152 -5.06 -18.21 31.50
CA GLY A 152 -5.35 -16.92 30.87
C GLY A 152 -4.10 -16.06 30.61
N MET A 153 -3.02 -16.21 31.40
CA MET A 153 -1.73 -15.58 31.10
C MET A 153 -1.01 -16.26 29.92
N ALA A 154 -1.10 -17.58 29.80
CA ALA A 154 -0.49 -18.32 28.70
C ALA A 154 -1.23 -18.05 27.37
N GLU A 155 -2.55 -18.18 27.38
CA GLU A 155 -3.42 -17.91 26.23
C GLU A 155 -3.29 -16.46 25.75
N GLY A 156 -3.44 -15.48 26.65
CA GLY A 156 -3.31 -14.06 26.31
C GLY A 156 -1.91 -13.65 25.81
N LYS A 157 -0.85 -14.38 26.19
CA LYS A 157 0.50 -14.17 25.65
C LYS A 157 0.62 -14.72 24.21
N VAL A 158 0.01 -15.87 23.93
CA VAL A 158 0.01 -16.46 22.58
C VAL A 158 -0.87 -15.64 21.63
N GLU A 159 -2.11 -15.33 22.03
CA GLU A 159 -3.04 -14.52 21.23
C GLU A 159 -2.49 -13.11 20.98
N GLY A 160 -1.98 -12.44 22.02
CA GLY A 160 -1.36 -11.12 21.89
C GLY A 160 -0.08 -11.13 21.05
N GLY A 161 0.70 -12.22 21.09
CA GLY A 161 1.86 -12.42 20.21
C GLY A 161 1.45 -12.54 18.75
N ASN A 162 0.50 -13.44 18.46
CA ASN A 162 -0.03 -13.67 17.12
C ASN A 162 -0.67 -12.40 16.53
N GLU A 163 -1.44 -11.64 17.33
CA GLU A 163 -2.03 -10.38 16.87
C GLU A 163 -0.96 -9.31 16.59
N ALA A 164 0.07 -9.21 17.44
CA ALA A 164 1.18 -8.28 17.22
C ALA A 164 1.98 -8.63 15.95
N GLU A 165 2.25 -9.91 15.72
CA GLU A 165 2.96 -10.39 14.52
C GLU A 165 2.11 -10.19 13.25
N ALA A 166 0.83 -10.52 13.28
CA ALA A 166 -0.09 -10.26 12.17
C ALA A 166 -0.19 -8.76 11.84
N ARG A 167 -0.27 -7.89 12.86
CA ARG A 167 -0.24 -6.42 12.68
C ARG A 167 1.09 -5.92 12.12
N LEU A 168 2.22 -6.50 12.53
CA LEU A 168 3.54 -6.13 12.02
C LEU A 168 3.71 -6.57 10.57
N SER A 169 3.37 -7.82 10.24
CA SER A 169 3.35 -8.37 8.88
C SER A 169 2.46 -7.54 7.94
N ALA A 170 1.25 -7.16 8.38
CA ALA A 170 0.37 -6.29 7.61
C ALA A 170 0.98 -4.90 7.37
N GLN A 171 1.67 -4.31 8.35
CA GLN A 171 2.37 -3.03 8.21
C GLN A 171 3.58 -3.13 7.26
N VAL A 172 4.38 -4.20 7.36
CA VAL A 172 5.51 -4.45 6.45
C VAL A 172 4.99 -4.62 5.02
N SER A 173 3.98 -5.47 4.79
CA SER A 173 3.39 -5.64 3.45
C SER A 173 2.77 -4.35 2.90
N ALA A 174 2.16 -3.52 3.75
CA ALA A 174 1.67 -2.19 3.34
C ALA A 174 2.83 -1.26 2.96
N LEU A 175 3.93 -1.26 3.72
CA LEU A 175 5.13 -0.48 3.43
C LEU A 175 5.82 -0.95 2.14
N GLU A 176 5.97 -2.26 1.92
CA GLU A 176 6.49 -2.84 0.68
C GLU A 176 5.65 -2.46 -0.54
N LYS A 177 4.32 -2.46 -0.42
CA LYS A 177 3.41 -2.00 -1.48
C LYS A 177 3.58 -0.50 -1.74
N LEU A 178 3.75 0.32 -0.70
CA LEU A 178 4.02 1.75 -0.85
C LEU A 178 5.38 2.01 -1.50
N ILE A 179 6.43 1.30 -1.08
CA ILE A 179 7.78 1.37 -1.65
C ILE A 179 7.75 0.94 -3.11
N THR A 180 7.16 -0.21 -3.44
CA THR A 180 7.04 -0.69 -4.82
C THR A 180 6.26 0.29 -5.68
N ASN A 181 5.16 0.87 -5.18
CA ASN A 181 4.38 1.86 -5.92
C ASN A 181 5.11 3.21 -6.07
N THR A 182 5.86 3.67 -5.06
CA THR A 182 6.65 4.92 -5.16
C THR A 182 7.85 4.74 -6.08
N ILE A 183 8.60 3.64 -5.98
CA ILE A 183 9.67 3.30 -6.93
C ILE A 183 9.09 3.27 -8.36
N ASN A 184 8.01 2.53 -8.61
CA ASN A 184 7.40 2.43 -9.94
C ASN A 184 6.82 3.77 -10.44
N SER A 185 6.39 4.67 -9.55
CA SER A 185 5.87 6.00 -9.90
C SER A 185 6.95 7.07 -10.07
N GLU A 186 8.10 6.91 -9.42
CA GLU A 186 9.23 7.83 -9.48
C GLU A 186 10.22 7.42 -10.59
N THR A 187 10.26 6.13 -10.93
CA THR A 187 10.67 5.67 -12.26
C THR A 187 9.59 6.00 -13.29
N LEU A 188 9.49 7.30 -13.63
CA LEU A 188 9.33 7.65 -15.03
C LEU A 188 10.49 6.97 -15.76
N ASP A 189 10.26 5.77 -16.29
CA ASP A 189 11.28 4.97 -16.95
C ASP A 189 12.05 5.88 -17.92
N ALA A 190 13.35 5.99 -17.72
CA ALA A 190 14.19 6.86 -18.53
C ALA A 190 14.10 6.48 -20.01
N GLY A 191 13.80 5.21 -20.32
CA GLY A 191 13.35 4.73 -21.63
C GLY A 191 12.04 5.36 -22.07
N TYR A 192 10.94 5.16 -21.34
CA TYR A 192 9.62 5.75 -21.61
C TYR A 192 9.68 7.27 -21.81
N LEU A 193 10.30 8.02 -20.90
CA LEU A 193 10.38 9.47 -21.00
C LEU A 193 11.22 9.91 -22.20
N ARG A 194 12.33 9.22 -22.48
CA ARG A 194 13.15 9.46 -23.69
C ARG A 194 12.38 9.16 -24.97
N ASN A 195 11.62 8.07 -25.01
CA ASN A 195 10.82 7.67 -26.15
C ASN A 195 9.66 8.65 -26.39
N LEU A 196 8.94 9.05 -25.34
CA LEU A 196 7.88 10.05 -25.41
C LEU A 196 8.41 11.41 -25.86
N LEU A 197 9.52 11.88 -25.28
CA LEU A 197 10.17 13.12 -25.68
C LEU A 197 10.65 13.04 -27.13
N GLY A 198 11.25 11.91 -27.54
CA GLY A 198 11.66 11.65 -28.91
C GLY A 198 10.49 11.73 -29.89
N GLN A 199 9.39 11.03 -29.61
CA GLN A 199 8.16 11.08 -30.42
C GLN A 199 7.62 12.52 -30.56
N LYS A 200 7.57 13.30 -29.46
CA LYS A 200 7.13 14.69 -29.51
C LYS A 200 8.09 15.63 -30.24
N ILE A 201 9.40 15.39 -30.17
CA ILE A 201 10.39 16.09 -31.00
C ILE A 201 10.21 15.75 -32.48
N ALA A 202 9.96 14.48 -32.83
CA ALA A 202 9.72 14.06 -34.21
C ALA A 202 8.42 14.65 -34.79
N GLU A 203 7.33 14.65 -34.02
CA GLU A 203 6.05 15.27 -34.37
C GLU A 203 6.21 16.76 -34.65
N LEU A 204 6.86 17.50 -33.74
CA LEU A 204 7.13 18.94 -33.92
C LEU A 204 8.10 19.21 -35.08
N ALA A 205 9.13 18.38 -35.26
CA ALA A 205 10.08 18.52 -36.37
C ALA A 205 9.41 18.27 -37.73
N SER A 206 8.44 17.36 -37.79
CA SER A 206 7.59 17.09 -38.96
C SER A 206 6.69 18.29 -39.29
N GLU A 207 5.93 18.78 -38.31
CA GLU A 207 5.10 19.98 -38.46
C GLU A 207 5.91 21.18 -38.99
N ARG A 208 7.12 21.37 -38.44
CA ARG A 208 8.04 22.45 -38.86
C ARG A 208 8.64 22.22 -40.24
N ALA A 209 9.00 20.97 -40.58
CA ALA A 209 9.51 20.65 -41.91
C ALA A 209 8.44 20.87 -42.99
N GLY A 210 7.21 20.36 -42.80
CA GLY A 210 6.10 20.59 -43.72
C GLY A 210 5.75 22.08 -43.87
N SER A 211 5.75 22.83 -42.76
CA SER A 211 5.52 24.28 -42.79
C SER A 211 6.62 25.02 -43.57
N GLU A 212 7.89 24.67 -43.39
CA GLU A 212 9.00 25.25 -44.13
C GLU A 212 8.95 24.88 -45.62
N ILE A 213 8.58 23.64 -45.96
CA ILE A 213 8.39 23.19 -47.34
C ILE A 213 7.27 23.98 -48.05
N ALA A 214 6.20 24.34 -47.33
CA ALA A 214 5.13 25.17 -47.86
C ALA A 214 5.54 26.63 -48.11
N VAL A 215 6.52 27.15 -47.35
CA VAL A 215 7.06 28.52 -47.49
C VAL A 215 8.20 28.58 -48.53
N ALA A 216 9.08 27.58 -48.53
CA ALA A 216 10.31 27.52 -49.33
C ALA A 216 10.48 26.14 -50.03
N PRO A 217 9.61 25.78 -50.99
CA PRO A 217 9.61 24.46 -51.65
C PRO A 217 10.86 24.17 -52.50
N GLU A 218 11.64 25.21 -52.81
CA GLU A 218 12.86 25.16 -53.63
C GLU A 218 13.97 24.34 -52.96
N GLY A 219 14.26 24.59 -51.68
CA GLY A 219 15.29 23.87 -50.94
C GLY A 219 14.98 22.38 -50.72
N PHE A 220 13.69 22.03 -50.59
CA PHE A 220 13.27 20.63 -50.51
C PHE A 220 13.39 19.93 -51.87
N SER A 221 13.10 20.63 -52.97
CA SER A 221 13.30 20.10 -54.33
C SER A 221 14.78 19.81 -54.62
N GLU A 222 15.70 20.69 -54.19
CA GLU A 222 17.15 20.47 -54.31
C GLU A 222 17.64 19.29 -53.46
N LYS A 223 17.03 19.09 -52.27
CA LYS A 223 17.30 17.91 -51.43
C LYS A 223 16.84 16.62 -52.12
N ILE A 224 15.68 16.61 -52.76
CA ILE A 224 15.18 15.47 -53.56
C ILE A 224 16.15 15.19 -54.71
N GLU A 225 16.62 16.20 -55.45
CA GLU A 225 17.60 16.02 -56.53
C GLU A 225 18.91 15.41 -56.02
N LYS A 226 19.47 15.91 -54.92
CA LYS A 226 20.70 15.37 -54.33
C LYS A 226 20.57 13.91 -53.89
N LEU A 227 19.42 13.54 -53.33
CA LEU A 227 19.13 12.15 -52.96
C LEU A 227 18.87 11.28 -54.18
N LEU A 228 18.25 11.83 -55.23
CA LEU A 228 18.06 11.14 -56.50
C LEU A 228 19.41 10.86 -57.19
N ASP A 229 20.29 11.85 -57.31
CA ASP A 229 21.65 11.72 -57.88
C ASP A 229 22.49 10.65 -57.15
N THR A 230 22.25 10.47 -55.84
CA THR A 230 22.91 9.43 -55.05
C THR A 230 22.52 8.01 -55.53
N VAL A 231 21.28 7.84 -56.03
CA VAL A 231 20.71 6.54 -56.42
C VAL A 231 20.60 6.38 -57.95
N SER A 232 20.70 7.45 -58.75
CA SER A 232 20.42 7.45 -60.21
C SER A 232 21.44 6.71 -61.11
N HIS A 233 22.29 5.87 -60.52
CA HIS A 233 23.19 4.98 -61.25
C HIS A 233 22.43 3.83 -61.95
N ALA A 234 21.17 3.61 -61.61
CA ALA A 234 20.29 2.62 -62.24
C ALA A 234 19.60 3.18 -63.51
N THR A 235 19.44 2.34 -64.53
CA THR A 235 18.83 2.69 -65.83
C THR A 235 17.30 2.74 -65.83
N GLU A 236 16.68 2.67 -64.65
CA GLU A 236 15.22 2.55 -64.49
C GLU A 236 14.60 3.89 -64.04
N THR A 237 13.31 4.05 -64.28
CA THR A 237 12.59 5.26 -63.89
C THR A 237 12.43 5.33 -62.36
N PRO A 238 12.89 6.41 -61.69
CA PRO A 238 12.75 6.55 -60.25
C PRO A 238 11.29 6.79 -59.85
N PHE A 239 10.86 6.13 -58.79
CA PHE A 239 9.60 6.41 -58.08
C PHE A 239 9.92 7.25 -56.84
N ILE A 240 9.19 8.36 -56.67
CA ILE A 240 9.34 9.27 -55.53
C ILE A 240 8.03 9.29 -54.75
N PHE A 241 8.10 9.01 -53.46
CA PHE A 241 6.97 9.00 -52.54
C PHE A 241 7.10 10.17 -51.57
N LEU A 242 6.01 10.95 -51.44
CA LEU A 242 5.92 12.14 -50.60
C LEU A 242 4.59 12.17 -49.84
N ASN A 243 4.54 12.92 -48.74
CA ASN A 243 3.26 13.28 -48.13
C ASN A 243 2.43 14.17 -49.09
N GLY A 244 1.10 14.13 -48.97
CA GLY A 244 0.19 14.93 -49.79
C GLY A 244 0.35 16.45 -49.65
N THR A 245 0.71 16.96 -48.47
CA THR A 245 0.96 18.41 -48.26
C THR A 245 2.23 18.88 -48.96
N ASP A 246 3.28 18.08 -48.84
CA ASP A 246 4.59 18.39 -49.40
C ASP A 246 4.54 18.30 -50.92
N TYR A 247 3.88 17.26 -51.45
CA TYR A 247 3.62 17.10 -52.87
C TYR A 247 2.90 18.32 -53.45
N GLN A 248 1.85 18.84 -52.80
CA GLN A 248 1.15 20.05 -53.26
C GLN A 248 2.09 21.26 -53.30
N SER A 249 2.97 21.39 -52.32
CA SER A 249 3.93 22.49 -52.20
C SER A 249 5.02 22.44 -53.29
N VAL A 250 5.55 21.24 -53.62
CA VAL A 250 6.59 21.07 -54.66
C VAL A 250 6.07 20.72 -56.06
N ALA A 251 4.76 20.52 -56.26
CA ALA A 251 4.18 20.04 -57.52
C ALA A 251 4.67 20.80 -58.77
N HIS A 252 4.75 22.14 -58.68
CA HIS A 252 5.26 22.97 -59.78
C HIS A 252 6.74 22.76 -60.08
N LEU A 253 7.56 22.53 -59.05
CA LEU A 253 9.02 22.33 -59.19
C LEU A 253 9.33 20.93 -59.74
N LEU A 254 8.58 19.92 -59.29
CA LEU A 254 8.66 18.54 -59.79
C LEU A 254 8.45 18.45 -61.31
N ILE A 255 7.52 19.24 -61.86
CA ILE A 255 7.27 19.29 -63.32
C ILE A 255 8.17 20.28 -64.08
N THR A 256 8.90 21.16 -63.38
CA THR A 256 9.74 22.20 -64.01
C THR A 256 11.20 21.78 -64.13
N ARG A 257 11.76 21.08 -63.14
CA ARG A 257 13.19 20.70 -63.09
C ARG A 257 13.45 19.39 -63.84
N ASP A 258 14.45 19.37 -64.72
CA ASP A 258 14.67 18.27 -65.68
C ASP A 258 15.12 16.94 -65.04
N SER A 259 15.75 17.00 -63.86
CA SER A 259 16.08 15.81 -63.06
C SER A 259 14.84 15.14 -62.48
N LEU A 260 13.84 15.94 -62.07
CA LEU A 260 12.62 15.47 -61.39
C LEU A 260 11.50 15.10 -62.38
N LYS A 261 11.42 15.74 -63.56
CA LYS A 261 10.47 15.40 -64.65
C LYS A 261 10.49 13.93 -65.09
N LYS A 262 11.60 13.23 -64.88
CA LYS A 262 11.79 11.82 -65.27
C LYS A 262 11.30 10.84 -64.20
N ALA A 263 10.96 11.33 -63.00
CA ALA A 263 10.49 10.54 -61.90
C ALA A 263 8.97 10.38 -61.93
N SER A 264 8.51 9.19 -61.54
CA SER A 264 7.11 8.92 -61.24
C SER A 264 6.85 9.30 -59.79
N ILE A 265 5.99 10.29 -59.53
CA ILE A 265 5.69 10.74 -58.16
C ILE A 265 4.38 10.12 -57.68
N GLN A 266 4.37 9.61 -56.44
CA GLN A 266 3.19 9.06 -55.76
C GLN A 266 3.02 9.70 -54.38
N ILE A 267 1.77 9.82 -53.95
CA ILE A 267 1.43 10.31 -52.61
C ILE A 267 1.36 9.08 -51.67
N ASP A 268 2.14 9.10 -50.60
CA ASP A 268 2.14 8.08 -49.55
C ASP A 268 1.70 8.74 -48.23
N SER A 269 0.52 8.37 -47.74
CA SER A 269 -0.04 8.89 -46.49
C SER A 269 0.60 8.30 -45.22
N THR A 270 1.50 7.32 -45.36
CA THR A 270 2.28 6.77 -44.24
C THR A 270 3.53 7.58 -43.93
N LEU A 271 3.97 8.45 -44.86
CA LEU A 271 5.07 9.38 -44.68
C LEU A 271 4.60 10.63 -43.93
N GLN A 272 5.40 11.13 -42.99
CA GLN A 272 5.12 12.39 -42.32
C GLN A 272 5.57 13.58 -43.18
N PRO A 273 5.03 14.80 -42.97
CA PRO A 273 5.55 16.01 -43.59
C PRO A 273 7.07 16.16 -43.39
N GLY A 274 7.79 16.34 -44.49
CA GLY A 274 9.26 16.40 -44.54
C GLY A 274 9.98 15.05 -44.62
N ASP A 275 9.26 13.93 -44.68
CA ASP A 275 9.79 12.60 -45.04
C ASP A 275 9.78 12.40 -46.56
N LEU A 276 10.67 11.53 -47.04
CA LEU A 276 10.85 11.20 -48.45
C LEU A 276 11.25 9.74 -48.62
N ARG A 277 10.69 9.05 -49.62
CA ARG A 277 11.19 7.75 -50.10
C ARG A 277 11.43 7.82 -51.61
N ILE A 278 12.57 7.29 -52.06
CA ILE A 278 12.92 7.14 -53.47
C ILE A 278 13.15 5.65 -53.73
N GLN A 279 12.53 5.10 -54.77
CA GLN A 279 12.72 3.71 -55.20
C GLN A 279 13.11 3.66 -56.67
N ILE A 280 14.20 2.99 -57.00
CA ILE A 280 14.65 2.75 -58.39
C ILE A 280 14.85 1.25 -58.57
N GLY A 281 13.92 0.60 -59.25
CA GLY A 281 13.85 -0.86 -59.37
C GLY A 281 13.79 -1.54 -58.01
N HIS A 282 14.87 -2.24 -57.66
CA HIS A 282 15.06 -2.94 -56.39
C HIS A 282 15.78 -2.13 -55.30
N ILE A 283 16.25 -0.91 -55.60
CA ILE A 283 16.97 -0.06 -54.65
C ILE A 283 15.99 0.95 -54.05
N GLY A 284 15.78 0.88 -52.73
CA GLY A 284 15.00 1.86 -51.98
C GLY A 284 15.89 2.71 -51.07
N LEU A 285 15.69 4.02 -51.08
CA LEU A 285 16.26 4.97 -50.14
C LEU A 285 15.12 5.69 -49.41
N GLU A 286 15.22 5.77 -48.09
CA GLU A 286 14.29 6.53 -47.25
C GLU A 286 15.05 7.61 -46.50
N ASP A 287 14.44 8.78 -46.38
CA ASP A 287 14.88 9.89 -45.53
C ASP A 287 13.71 10.29 -44.63
N ARG A 288 13.64 9.64 -43.47
CA ARG A 288 12.62 9.88 -42.44
C ARG A 288 13.18 10.73 -41.30
N LEU A 289 12.34 11.58 -40.73
CA LEU A 289 12.67 12.37 -39.55
C LEU A 289 13.01 11.50 -38.34
N THR A 290 12.29 10.39 -38.14
CA THR A 290 12.57 9.40 -37.08
C THR A 290 13.99 8.83 -37.19
N GLN A 291 14.42 8.49 -38.41
CA GLN A 291 15.77 8.00 -38.69
C GLN A 291 16.83 9.08 -38.48
N ARG A 292 16.59 10.33 -38.96
CA ARG A 292 17.48 11.48 -38.72
C ARG A 292 17.65 11.81 -37.24
N LEU A 293 16.63 11.57 -36.42
CA LEU A 293 16.64 11.82 -34.98
C LEU A 293 17.14 10.60 -34.16
N GLY A 294 17.45 9.46 -34.80
CA GLY A 294 17.88 8.25 -34.10
C GLY A 294 16.78 7.60 -33.25
N LEU A 295 15.52 7.78 -33.65
CA LEU A 295 14.31 7.30 -32.96
C LEU A 295 13.72 6.03 -33.57
N GLU A 296 14.38 5.44 -34.56
CA GLU A 296 14.02 4.11 -35.05
C GLU A 296 14.12 3.10 -33.92
N ALA A 297 13.05 2.33 -33.72
CA ALA A 297 13.04 1.24 -32.76
C ALA A 297 14.14 0.23 -33.17
N SER A 298 15.23 0.19 -32.39
CA SER A 298 16.33 -0.75 -32.60
C SER A 298 15.77 -2.16 -32.65
N LYS A 299 15.79 -2.80 -33.82
CA LYS A 299 15.50 -4.24 -33.98
C LYS A 299 16.64 -5.12 -33.45
N THR A 300 17.49 -4.56 -32.60
CA THR A 300 18.78 -5.11 -32.19
C THR A 300 19.07 -4.76 -30.72
N GLU A 301 18.28 -5.29 -29.79
CA GLU A 301 18.75 -5.66 -28.42
C GLU A 301 18.02 -6.90 -27.85
N PRO A 302 18.10 -8.09 -28.48
CA PRO A 302 17.68 -9.35 -27.83
C PRO A 302 18.55 -9.68 -26.59
N LYS A 303 19.71 -9.01 -26.43
CA LYS A 303 20.67 -9.23 -25.33
C LYS A 303 20.22 -8.71 -23.97
N ALA A 304 19.21 -7.84 -23.90
CA ALA A 304 18.66 -7.40 -22.62
C ALA A 304 17.76 -8.48 -22.01
N GLU A 305 16.89 -9.07 -22.83
CA GLU A 305 15.99 -10.16 -22.44
C GLU A 305 16.79 -11.43 -22.09
N GLU A 306 17.78 -11.80 -22.90
CA GLU A 306 18.63 -12.99 -22.68
C GLU A 306 19.37 -12.92 -21.33
N LYS A 307 19.87 -11.74 -20.93
CA LYS A 307 20.49 -11.52 -19.61
C LYS A 307 19.49 -11.56 -18.45
N LEU A 308 18.27 -11.07 -18.64
CA LEU A 308 17.24 -11.12 -17.59
C LEU A 308 16.74 -12.55 -17.36
N VAL A 309 16.72 -13.39 -18.41
CA VAL A 309 16.46 -14.83 -18.28
C VAL A 309 17.60 -15.53 -17.52
N GLU A 310 18.87 -15.27 -17.87
CA GLU A 310 20.03 -15.83 -17.18
C GLU A 310 20.09 -15.43 -15.69
N ILE A 311 19.70 -14.19 -15.35
CA ILE A 311 19.55 -13.72 -13.96
C ILE A 311 18.37 -14.42 -13.26
N GLY A 312 17.24 -14.64 -13.95
CA GLY A 312 16.10 -15.36 -13.40
C GLY A 312 16.42 -16.83 -13.09
N GLU A 313 17.08 -17.54 -14.00
CA GLU A 313 17.50 -18.94 -13.82
C GLU A 313 18.53 -19.10 -12.69
N THR A 314 19.47 -18.15 -12.55
CA THR A 314 20.45 -18.18 -11.45
C THR A 314 19.84 -17.86 -10.09
N LEU A 315 18.85 -16.95 -10.01
CA LEU A 315 18.11 -16.68 -8.78
C LEU A 315 17.22 -17.85 -8.35
N GLN A 316 16.52 -18.50 -9.28
CA GLN A 316 15.71 -19.69 -8.97
C GLN A 316 16.59 -20.80 -8.38
N LYS A 317 17.76 -21.04 -8.96
CA LYS A 317 18.68 -22.08 -8.49
C LYS A 317 19.21 -21.84 -7.07
N ILE A 318 19.45 -20.58 -6.70
CA ILE A 318 19.87 -20.21 -5.33
C ILE A 318 18.73 -20.43 -4.33
N LEU A 319 17.48 -20.13 -4.73
CA LEU A 319 16.30 -20.38 -3.89
C LEU A 319 16.03 -21.87 -3.68
N ASP A 320 16.28 -22.69 -4.70
CA ASP A 320 16.14 -24.15 -4.61
C ASP A 320 17.27 -24.76 -3.73
N ASP A 321 18.52 -24.30 -3.86
CA ASP A 321 19.67 -24.75 -3.06
C ASP A 321 19.57 -24.37 -1.56
N ASP A 322 18.87 -23.27 -1.21
CA ASP A 322 18.59 -22.89 0.19
C ASP A 322 17.45 -23.74 0.80
N ALA A 323 16.50 -24.20 -0.01
CA ALA A 323 15.41 -25.07 0.46
C ALA A 323 15.92 -26.48 0.84
N GLU A 324 16.81 -27.08 0.04
CA GLU A 324 17.40 -28.39 0.34
C GLU A 324 18.33 -28.37 1.59
N GLN A 325 18.84 -27.19 1.98
CA GLN A 325 19.64 -27.02 3.20
C GLN A 325 18.82 -26.77 4.47
N ALA A 326 17.52 -26.48 4.36
CA ALA A 326 16.61 -26.38 5.49
C ALA A 326 16.15 -27.78 5.95
N ASP A 327 15.71 -28.62 5.01
CA ASP A 327 15.18 -29.98 5.29
C ASP A 327 16.22 -30.90 5.93
N ASN A 328 17.51 -30.75 5.58
CA ASN A 328 18.61 -31.57 6.11
C ASN A 328 19.08 -31.22 7.54
N LYS A 329 18.47 -30.23 8.21
CA LYS A 329 18.86 -29.84 9.59
C LYS A 329 17.97 -30.40 10.69
N ASP A 330 16.78 -30.89 10.35
CA ASP A 330 15.84 -31.42 11.36
C ASP A 330 16.07 -32.93 11.65
N ASP A 331 16.73 -33.68 10.76
CA ASP A 331 16.97 -35.12 10.93
C ASP A 331 18.16 -35.48 11.86
N GLU A 332 19.23 -34.68 11.93
CA GLU A 332 20.37 -34.98 12.82
C GLU A 332 20.08 -34.75 14.32
N ALA A 333 19.00 -34.04 14.67
CA ALA A 333 18.66 -33.71 16.06
C ALA A 333 17.99 -34.84 16.86
N SER A 334 17.74 -36.01 16.26
CA SER A 334 16.93 -37.09 16.86
C SER A 334 17.70 -38.36 17.26
N SER A 335 19.03 -38.36 17.21
CA SER A 335 19.85 -39.58 17.32
C SER A 335 20.88 -39.66 18.47
N ASP A 336 20.78 -38.76 19.46
CA ASP A 336 21.56 -38.82 20.72
C ASP A 336 20.63 -38.69 21.97
N GLU A 337 19.91 -39.77 22.32
CA GLU A 337 19.39 -40.05 23.67
C GLU A 337 19.28 -41.57 23.94
#